data_AF-A0A450X6S4-F1
#
_entry.id   AF-A0A450X6S4-F1
#
_cell.length_a   1.000
_cell.length_b   1.000
_cell.length_c   1.000
_cell.angle_alpha   90.00
_cell.angle_beta   90.00
_cell.angle_gamma   90.00
#
_symmetry.space_group_name_H-M   'P 1'
#
loop_
_entity.id
_entity.type
_entity.pdbx_description
1 polymer ?
#
loop_
_entity_poly.entity_id
_entity_poly.type
_entity_poly.pdbx_seq_one_letter_code
_entity_poly.pdbx_strand_id
1 'polypeptide(L)' 'MWWHDFLAAISLVLVIEGIIPFLSPENTRKTLEMMLGMSNGALRLTGLTSMVLGAILLSILN' A
#
# COMPACT_ATOMS: atom_id res chain seq x y z
N MET A 1 5.76 -1.14 24.66
CA MET A 1 6.65 -0.39 23.75
C MET A 1 6.40 -0.91 22.33
N TRP A 2 6.90 -2.09 21.96
CA TRP A 2 6.67 -2.74 20.64
C TRP A 2 5.21 -2.76 20.14
N TRP A 3 4.24 -3.05 21.02
CA TRP A 3 2.83 -3.11 20.64
C TRP A 3 2.24 -1.73 20.32
N HIS A 4 2.76 -0.68 20.95
CA HIS A 4 2.37 0.70 20.63
C HIS A 4 2.96 1.08 19.27
N ASP A 5 4.24 0.81 19.05
CA ASP A 5 4.91 1.16 17.79
C ASP A 5 4.28 0.43 16.59
N PHE A 6 3.88 -0.83 16.77
CA PHE A 6 3.13 -1.59 15.78
C PHE A 6 1.76 -0.98 15.46
N LEU A 7 0.98 -0.63 16.50
CA LEU A 7 -0.32 0.02 16.33
C LEU A 7 -0.19 1.42 15.71
N ALA A 8 0.88 2.15 16.03
CA ALA A 8 1.20 3.44 15.43
C ALA A 8 1.53 3.29 13.93
N ALA A 9 2.34 2.29 13.56
CA ALA A 9 2.63 1.98 12.16
C ALA A 9 1.36 1.64 11.37
N ILE A 10 0.46 0.81 11.93
CA ILE A 10 -0.84 0.52 11.31
C ILE A 10 -1.69 1.79 11.15
N SER A 11 -1.73 2.63 12.19
CA SER A 11 -2.49 3.88 12.15
C SER A 11 -1.98 4.81 11.04
N LEU A 12 -0.66 4.90 10.85
CA LEU A 12 -0.06 5.68 9.78
C LEU A 12 -0.41 5.13 8.39
N VAL A 13 -0.38 3.80 8.20
CA VAL A 13 -0.80 3.17 6.94
C VAL A 13 -2.25 3.50 6.62
N LEU A 14 -3.16 3.42 7.60
CA LEU A 14 -4.58 3.77 7.41
C LEU A 14 -4.79 5.24 7.05
N VAL A 15 -4.03 6.16 7.68
CA VAL A 15 -4.08 7.59 7.34
C VAL A 15 -3.59 7.79 5.91
N ILE A 16 -2.45 7.21 5.53
CA ILE A 16 -1.87 7.36 4.19
C ILE A 16 -2.80 6.79 3.11
N GLU A 17 -3.33 5.58 3.31
CA GLU A 17 -4.31 4.97 2.42
C GLU A 17 -5.60 5.79 2.30
N GLY A 18 -6.00 6.52 3.36
CA GLY A 18 -7.17 7.38 3.38
C GLY A 18 -7.00 8.74 2.67
N ILE A 19 -5.76 9.25 2.55
CA ILE A 19 -5.50 10.59 1.99
C ILE A 19 -5.94 10.68 0.52
N ILE A 20 -5.54 9.74 -0.32
CA ILE A 20 -5.85 9.73 -1.76
C ILE A 20 -7.37 9.63 -2.03
N PRO A 21 -8.13 8.68 -1.45
CA PRO A 21 -9.58 8.60 -1.65
C PRO A 21 -10.32 9.83 -1.09
N PHE A 22 -9.82 10.46 -0.02
CA PHE A 22 -10.43 11.66 0.53
C PHE A 22 -10.19 12.90 -0.35
N LEU A 23 -8.95 13.12 -0.79
CA LEU A 23 -8.58 14.31 -1.59
C LEU A 23 -9.00 14.18 -3.06
N SER A 24 -8.93 12.98 -3.62
CA SER A 24 -9.22 12.73 -5.03
C SER A 24 -9.94 11.38 -5.24
N PRO A 25 -11.25 11.32 -4.93
CA PRO A 25 -12.04 10.11 -5.12
C PRO A 25 -12.13 9.68 -6.58
N GLU A 26 -12.06 10.62 -7.54
CA GLU A 26 -12.08 10.30 -8.97
C GLU A 26 -10.80 9.58 -9.42
N ASN A 27 -9.63 10.04 -8.99
CA ASN A 27 -8.37 9.37 -9.30
C ASN A 27 -8.31 7.99 -8.66
N THR A 28 -8.85 7.84 -7.44
CA THR A 28 -8.95 6.54 -6.78
C THR A 28 -9.79 5.56 -7.61
N ARG A 29 -10.97 6.00 -8.10
CA ARG A 29 -11.82 5.16 -8.96
C ARG A 29 -11.10 4.75 -10.25
N LYS A 30 -10.43 5.68 -10.94
CA LYS A 30 -9.65 5.38 -12.16
C LYS A 30 -8.54 4.36 -11.91
N THR A 31 -7.82 4.47 -10.80
CA THR A 31 -6.80 3.49 -10.41
C THR A 31 -7.41 2.11 -10.16
N LEU A 32 -8.54 2.04 -9.46
CA LEU A 32 -9.25 0.78 -9.22
C LEU A 32 -9.75 0.15 -10.53
N GLU A 33 -10.32 0.95 -11.44
CA GLU A 33 -10.75 0.48 -12.77
C GLU A 33 -9.56 -0.08 -13.57
N MET A 34 -8.41 0.60 -13.54
CA MET A 34 -7.18 0.11 -14.16
C MET A 34 -6.75 -1.23 -13.55
N MET A 35 -6.78 -1.37 -12.23
CA MET A 35 -6.44 -2.62 -11.54
C MET A 35 -7.40 -3.77 -11.89
N LEU A 36 -8.70 -3.49 -12.04
CA LEU A 36 -9.70 -4.47 -12.47
C LEU A 36 -9.46 -4.95 -13.91
N GLY A 37 -8.89 -4.10 -14.76
CA GLY A 37 -8.49 -4.45 -16.13
C GLY A 37 -7.18 -5.24 -16.23
N MET A 38 -6.40 -5.35 -15.15
CA MET A 38 -5.15 -6.11 -15.14
C MET A 38 -5.43 -7.61 -15.00
N SER A 39 -4.59 -8.43 -15.65
CA SER A 39 -4.62 -9.88 -15.41
C SER A 39 -4.21 -10.19 -13.96
N ASN A 40 -4.76 -11.27 -13.40
CA ASN A 40 -4.41 -11.74 -12.05
C ASN A 40 -2.89 -11.95 -11.88
N GLY A 41 -2.17 -12.36 -12.93
CA GLY A 41 -0.72 -12.51 -12.89
C GLY A 41 0.01 -11.19 -12.71
N ALA A 42 -0.40 -10.16 -13.47
CA ALA A 42 0.19 -8.82 -13.37
C ALA A 42 -0.08 -8.20 -11.98
N LEU A 43 -1.31 -8.31 -11.47
CA LEU A 43 -1.68 -7.77 -10.15
C LEU A 43 -0.90 -8.45 -9.02
N ARG A 44 -0.68 -9.77 -9.10
CA ARG A 44 0.15 -10.52 -8.15
C ARG A 44 1.61 -10.11 -8.22
N LEU A 45 2.15 -9.90 -9.43
CA LEU A 45 3.53 -9.48 -9.60
C LEU A 45 3.77 -8.07 -9.04
N THR A 46 2.86 -7.12 -9.29
CA THR A 46 2.95 -5.77 -8.71
C THR A 46 2.85 -5.78 -7.19
N GLY A 47 2.01 -6.64 -6.63
CA GLY A 47 1.95 -6.85 -5.18
C GLY A 47 3.25 -7.42 -4.64
N LEU A 48 3.79 -8.46 -5.29
CA LEU A 48 5.04 -9.11 -4.87
C LEU A 48 6.24 -8.16 -4.93
N THR A 49 6.37 -7.36 -5.98
CA THR A 49 7.47 -6.38 -6.09
C THR A 49 7.39 -5.34 -4.97
N SER A 50 6.19 -4.83 -4.66
CA SER A 50 5.96 -3.92 -3.54
C SER A 50 6.35 -4.54 -2.20
N MET A 51 5.93 -5.78 -1.93
CA MET A 51 6.28 -6.52 -0.71
C MET A 51 7.78 -6.72 -0.56
N VAL A 52 8.47 -7.14 -1.63
CA VAL A 52 9.93 -7.36 -1.63
C VAL A 52 10.67 -6.05 -1.38
N LEU A 53 10.28 -4.97 -2.06
CA LEU A 53 10.87 -3.64 -1.84
C LEU A 53 10.67 -3.18 -0.39
N GLY A 54 9.48 -3.36 0.16
CA GLY A 54 9.20 -3.05 1.57
C GLY A 54 10.06 -3.85 2.54
N ALA A 55 10.24 -5.15 2.30
CA ALA A 55 11.09 -6.01 3.11
C ALA A 55 12.58 -5.61 3.04
N ILE A 56 13.07 -5.27 1.84
CA ILE A 56 14.44 -4.78 1.65
C ILE A 56 14.64 -3.47 2.40
N LEU A 57 13.71 -2.51 2.25
CA LEU A 57 13.79 -1.22 2.94
C LEU A 57 13.81 -1.41 4.46
N LEU A 58 12.91 -2.25 4.98
CA LEU A 58 12.86 -2.58 6.40
C LEU A 58 14.18 -3.19 6.89
N SER A 59 14.77 -4.11 6.12
CA SER A 59 16.04 -4.76 6.47
C SER A 59 17.25 -3.84 6.40
N ILE A 60 17.20 -2.73 5.66
CA ILE A 60 18.29 -1.76 5.58
C ILE A 60 18.17 -0.72 6.70
N LEU A 61 16.94 -0.31 7.04
CA LEU A 61 16.67 0.72 8.05
C LEU A 61 16.71 0.21 9.49
N ASN A 62 16.63 -1.12 9.69
CA ASN A 62 16.70 -1.77 10.99
C ASN A 62 17.97 -2.63 11.11
#